data_AF-A0A2A5FPD2-F1
#
_entry.id   AF-A0A2A5FPD2-F1
#
_cell.length_a   1.000
_cell.length_b   1.000
_cell.length_c   1.000
_cell.angle_alpha   90.00
_cell.angle_beta   90.00
_cell.angle_gamma   90.00
#
_symmetry.space_group_name_H-M   'P 1'
#
loop_
_entity.id
_entity.type
_entity.pdbx_description
1 polymer ?
#
loop_
_entity_poly.entity_id
_entity_poly.type
_entity_poly.pdbx_seq_one_letter_code
_entity_poly.pdbx_strand_id
1 'polypeptide(L)' 'MDAKKSRIRHIVKSITWRIVASLTTFVLAYMFFGDLAKASSLMFVEVVIKMLLYYLHERAWYNYIRLGREQD' A
#
# COMPACT_ATOMS: atom_id res chain seq x y z
N MET A 1 -14.40 -3.62 -27.83
CA MET A 1 -13.14 -2.84 -27.74
C MET A 1 -12.94 -2.27 -26.33
N ASP A 2 -13.36 -2.99 -25.28
CA ASP A 2 -13.76 -2.38 -23.99
C ASP A 2 -13.00 -2.92 -22.77
N ALA A 3 -12.41 -4.11 -22.86
CA ALA A 3 -11.63 -4.71 -21.77
C ALA A 3 -10.33 -3.94 -21.44
N LYS A 4 -9.74 -3.22 -22.43
CA LYS A 4 -8.55 -2.39 -22.21
C LYS A 4 -8.84 -1.13 -21.39
N LYS A 5 -9.99 -0.47 -21.62
CA LYS A 5 -10.39 0.73 -20.86
C LYS A 5 -10.63 0.42 -19.38
N SER A 6 -11.21 -0.75 -19.08
CA SER A 6 -11.46 -1.18 -17.69
C SER A 6 -10.17 -1.37 -16.89
N ARG A 7 -9.20 -2.13 -17.40
CA ARG A 7 -7.92 -2.39 -16.71
C ARG A 7 -7.11 -1.13 -16.40
N ILE A 8 -7.04 -0.20 -17.34
CA ILE A 8 -6.34 1.08 -17.14
C ILE A 8 -7.02 1.90 -16.04
N ARG A 9 -8.36 1.91 -16.00
CA ARG A 9 -9.12 2.63 -14.96
C ARG A 9 -8.86 2.08 -13.56
N HIS A 10 -8.73 0.77 -13.41
CA HIS A 10 -8.40 0.13 -12.13
C HIS A 10 -6.97 0.45 -11.66
N ILE A 11 -5.99 0.45 -12.56
CA ILE A 11 -4.60 0.81 -12.23
C ILE A 11 -4.51 2.29 -11.85
N VAL A 12 -5.14 3.19 -12.61
CA VAL A 12 -5.15 4.62 -12.28
C VAL A 12 -5.82 4.83 -10.93
N LYS A 13 -6.98 4.20 -10.69
CA LYS A 13 -7.68 4.30 -9.39
C LYS A 13 -6.81 3.80 -8.23
N SER A 14 -6.08 2.70 -8.40
CA SER A 14 -5.22 2.16 -7.34
C SER A 14 -4.02 3.07 -7.05
N ILE A 15 -3.42 3.66 -8.09
CA ILE A 15 -2.34 4.65 -7.95
C ILE A 15 -2.86 5.90 -7.25
N THR A 16 -4.00 6.44 -7.67
CA THR A 16 -4.63 7.60 -7.03
C THR A 16 -4.88 7.31 -5.55
N TRP A 17 -5.44 6.15 -5.22
CA TRP A 17 -5.70 5.77 -3.84
C TRP A 17 -4.40 5.66 -3.02
N ARG A 18 -3.33 5.11 -3.61
CA ARG A 18 -2.01 5.02 -2.95
C ARG A 18 -1.41 6.39 -2.68
N ILE A 19 -1.51 7.33 -3.61
CA ILE A 19 -1.01 8.70 -3.42
C ILE A 19 -1.79 9.40 -2.31
N VAL A 20 -3.13 9.31 -2.33
CA VAL A 20 -3.99 9.92 -1.30
C VAL A 20 -3.70 9.33 0.08
N ALA A 21 -3.54 8.01 0.18
CA ALA A 21 -3.22 7.35 1.44
C ALA A 21 -1.87 7.82 2.01
N SER A 22 -0.81 7.79 1.20
CA SER A 22 0.52 8.23 1.64
C SER A 22 0.56 9.71 2.01
N LEU A 23 -0.16 10.55 1.27
CA LEU A 23 -0.27 11.98 1.58
C LEU A 23 -1.04 12.22 2.88
N THR A 24 -2.09 11.44 3.13
CA THR A 24 -2.88 11.53 4.37
C THR A 24 -2.01 11.20 5.57
N THR A 25 -1.21 10.13 5.52
CA THR A 25 -0.26 9.79 6.60
C THR A 25 0.74 10.90 6.82
N PHE A 26 1.32 11.46 5.76
CA PHE A 26 2.27 12.57 5.87
C PHE A 26 1.63 13.80 6.52
N VAL A 27 0.42 14.18 6.11
CA VAL A 27 -0.32 15.32 6.67
C VAL A 27 -0.67 15.08 8.14
N LEU A 28 -1.14 13.89 8.49
CA LEU A 28 -1.41 13.52 9.88
C LEU A 28 -0.13 13.57 10.71
N ALA A 29 0.95 12.97 10.22
CA ALA A 29 2.24 12.99 10.91
C ALA A 29 2.73 14.43 11.13
N TYR A 30 2.62 15.28 10.11
CA TYR A 30 2.97 16.70 10.23
C TYR A 30 2.08 17.43 11.24
N MET A 31 0.77 17.17 11.23
CA MET A 31 -0.18 17.76 12.19
C MET A 31 0.11 17.35 13.64
N PHE A 32 0.50 16.09 13.88
CA PHE A 32 0.81 15.59 15.21
C PHE A 32 2.20 16.03 15.71
N PHE A 33 3.22 16.01 14.85
CA PHE A 33 4.60 16.30 15.25
C PHE A 33 5.02 17.75 15.06
N GLY A 34 4.34 18.51 14.19
CA GLY A 34 4.72 19.88 13.80
C GLY A 34 6.05 19.98 13.01
N ASP A 35 6.66 18.84 12.69
CA ASP A 35 8.02 18.75 12.16
C ASP A 35 8.05 17.92 10.87
N LEU A 36 8.61 18.51 9.81
CA LEU A 36 8.65 17.92 8.47
C LEU A 36 9.59 16.71 8.38
N ALA A 37 10.69 16.70 9.14
CA ALA A 37 11.65 15.60 9.16
C ALA A 37 11.05 14.37 9.86
N LYS A 38 10.30 14.57 10.96
CA LYS A 38 9.57 13.47 11.63
C LYS A 38 8.44 12.93 10.75
N ALA A 39 7.69 13.81 10.09
CA ALA A 39 6.60 13.41 9.21
C ALA A 39 7.07 12.57 8.01
N SER A 40 8.18 12.98 7.38
CA SER A 40 8.76 12.23 6.26
C SER A 40 9.36 10.89 6.70
N SER A 41 10.00 10.84 7.87
CA SER A 41 10.49 9.59 8.46
C SER A 41 9.34 8.60 8.74
N LEU A 42 8.23 9.07 9.32
CA LEU A 42 7.06 8.21 9.56
C LEU A 42 6.46 7.68 8.26
N MET A 43 6.31 8.55 7.25
CA MET A 43 5.83 8.15 5.92
C MET A 43 6.72 7.05 5.32
N PHE A 44 8.05 7.18 5.44
CA PHE A 44 8.99 6.16 4.97
C PHE A 44 8.85 4.84 5.74
N VAL A 45 8.78 4.90 7.07
CA VAL A 45 8.58 3.73 7.93
C VAL A 45 7.25 3.04 7.61
N GLU A 46 6.17 3.79 7.35
CA GLU A 46 4.89 3.22 6.95
C GLU A 46 5.00 2.37 5.68
N VAL A 47 5.72 2.85 4.67
CA VAL A 47 5.95 2.11 3.42
C VAL A 47 6.69 0.80 3.69
N VAL A 48 7.75 0.84 4.51
CA VAL A 48 8.52 -0.35 4.89
C VAL A 48 7.65 -1.33 5.68
N ILE A 49 6.88 -0.85 6.66
CA ILE A 49 5.97 -1.69 7.46
C ILE A 49 4.91 -2.32 6.56
N LYS A 50 4.31 -1.59 5.61
CA LYS A 50 3.33 -2.16 4.66
C LYS A 50 3.95 -3.26 3.79
N MET A 51 5.21 -3.11 3.34
CA MET A 51 5.90 -4.15 2.59
C MET A 51 6.15 -5.40 3.45
N LEU A 52 6.63 -5.21 4.69
CA LEU A 52 6.85 -6.31 5.63
C LEU A 52 5.54 -7.02 5.98
N LEU A 53 4.49 -6.26 6.29
CA LEU A 53 3.16 -6.79 6.57
C LEU A 53 2.58 -7.51 5.36
N TYR A 54 2.76 -7.01 4.13
CA TYR A 54 2.32 -7.71 2.93
C TYR A 54 3.05 -9.05 2.77
N TYR A 55 4.37 -9.06 2.93
CA TYR A 55 5.16 -10.29 2.86
C TYR A 55 4.77 -11.29 3.96
N LEU A 56 4.61 -10.82 5.20
CA LEU A 56 4.17 -11.66 6.32
C LEU A 56 2.74 -12.13 6.15
N HIS A 57 1.85 -11.29 5.63
CA HIS A 57 0.48 -11.65 5.30
C HIS A 57 0.47 -12.75 4.24
N GLU A 58 1.22 -12.58 3.15
CA GLU A 58 1.33 -13.60 2.10
C GLU A 58 1.93 -14.89 2.64
N ARG A 59 2.96 -14.80 3.48
CA ARG A 59 3.60 -15.97 4.09
C ARG A 59 2.69 -16.67 5.10
N ALA A 60 1.95 -15.92 5.90
CA ALA A 60 0.96 -16.47 6.81
C ALA A 60 -0.21 -17.08 6.03
N TRP A 61 -0.68 -16.42 4.98
CA TRP A 61 -1.72 -16.92 4.09
C TRP A 61 -1.28 -18.23 3.41
N TYR A 62 -0.07 -18.27 2.86
CA TYR A 62 0.52 -19.47 2.28
C TYR A 62 0.66 -20.61 3.30
N ASN A 63 1.01 -20.29 4.55
CA ASN A 63 1.26 -21.30 5.58
C ASN A 63 -0.01 -21.80 6.28
N TYR A 64 -1.04 -20.96 6.44
CA TYR A 64 -2.27 -21.28 7.16
C TYR A 64 -3.44 -21.63 6.23
N ILE A 65 -3.47 -21.15 4.99
CA ILE A 65 -4.57 -21.38 4.03
C ILE A 65 -4.01 -22.15 2.82
N ARG A 66 -4.20 -23.47 2.84
CA ARG A 66 -3.85 -24.42 1.76
C ARG A 66 -4.85 -24.35 0.59
N LEU A 67 -5.23 -23.15 0.14
CA LEU A 67 -6.09 -22.94 -1.02
C LEU A 67 -5.35 -22.11 -2.07
N GLY A 68 -4.81 -22.82 -3.07
CA GLY A 68 -4.28 -22.23 -4.30
C GLY A 68 -2.77 -22.34 -4.45
N ARG A 69 -2.25 -23.57 -4.55
CA ARG A 69 -1.20 -23.81 -5.55
C ARG A 69 -1.88 -23.71 -6.91
N GLU A 70 -1.23 -23.04 -7.87
CA GLU A 70 -1.72 -22.59 -9.20
C GLU A 70 -2.39 -21.20 -9.12
N GLN A 71 -1.81 -20.15 -9.72
CA GLN A 71 -1.40 -20.10 -11.13
C GLN A 71 -0.22 -19.12 -11.35
N ASP A 72 0.77 -19.60 -12.11
CA ASP A 72 2.00 -19.01 -12.68
C ASP A 72 3.25 -18.81 -11.80
#